data_AF-A0A9E5PRB7-F1
#
_entry.id   AF-A0A9E5PRB7-F1
#
_cell.length_a   1.000
_cell.length_b   1.000
_cell.length_c   1.000
_cell.angle_alpha   90.00
_cell.angle_beta   90.00
_cell.angle_gamma   90.00
#
_symmetry.space_group_name_H-M   'P 1'
#
loop_
_entity.id
_entity.type
_entity.pdbx_description
1 polymer ?
#
loop_
_entity_poly.entity_id
_entity_poly.type
_entity_poly.pdbx_seq_one_letter_code
_entity_poly.pdbx_strand_id
1 'polypeptide(L)'
;MAQLTRKLIHNGEGKSLSTPTNVGDHTVTLGFGYTFIRRRADSKWMVIDNLKSDMARVGIALTNTQLDQLSEIAQALSNGSTQLADAEIAKFAASWTAPPLSEAQAEKLYEIELQAKQDAIKNRFSRILGKRDGEALFATLTHTREMAGLLSLAYNAESLIGPGLTRALWQGDRAEAWFQIRYDSNASTQPMDLRRGLAATLGSGVIRYQDRMLSGQRGSAPCSALVQHKVAGA
;
A
#
# COMPACT_ATOMS: atom_id res chain seq x y z
N MET A 1 10.46 -7.39 -8.26
CA MET A 1 9.64 -6.59 -7.32
C MET A 1 8.94 -7.44 -6.29
N ALA A 2 8.13 -8.43 -6.70
CA ALA A 2 7.41 -9.34 -5.79
C ALA A 2 8.29 -9.82 -4.63
N GLN A 3 9.50 -10.36 -4.87
CA GLN A 3 10.37 -10.84 -3.79
C GLN A 3 10.87 -9.79 -2.78
N LEU A 4 11.12 -8.54 -3.19
CA LEU A 4 11.65 -7.50 -2.28
C LEU A 4 10.53 -6.95 -1.40
N THR A 5 9.38 -6.65 -2.00
CA THR A 5 8.15 -6.29 -1.27
C THR A 5 7.72 -7.45 -0.37
N ARG A 6 7.77 -8.69 -0.87
CA ARG A 6 7.46 -9.92 -0.12
C ARG A 6 8.31 -10.04 1.13
N LYS A 7 9.64 -9.88 1.05
CA LYS A 7 10.51 -9.94 2.24
C LYS A 7 10.22 -8.83 3.26
N LEU A 8 9.87 -7.63 2.80
CA LEU A 8 9.55 -6.52 3.71
C LEU A 8 8.18 -6.70 4.38
N ILE A 9 7.18 -7.18 3.65
CA ILE A 9 5.82 -7.38 4.14
C ILE A 9 5.71 -8.67 4.97
N HIS A 10 6.25 -9.80 4.50
CA HIS A 10 6.17 -11.09 5.21
C HIS A 10 6.91 -11.09 6.55
N ASN A 11 7.92 -10.25 6.73
CA ASN A 11 8.62 -10.10 8.01
C ASN A 11 7.85 -9.22 9.01
N GLY A 12 6.86 -8.45 8.55
CA GLY A 12 6.07 -7.54 9.37
C GLY A 12 4.62 -7.97 9.61
N GLU A 13 4.05 -8.80 8.73
CA GLU A 13 2.65 -9.24 8.79
C GLU A 13 2.53 -10.68 9.29
N GLY A 14 1.56 -10.93 10.18
CA GLY A 14 1.24 -12.28 10.66
C GLY A 14 0.74 -13.18 9.53
N LYS A 15 1.11 -14.46 9.57
CA LYS A 15 0.67 -15.50 8.63
C LYS A 15 -0.55 -16.22 9.19
N SER A 16 -1.72 -16.08 8.57
CA SER A 16 -2.90 -16.88 8.94
C SER A 16 -3.37 -17.74 7.78
N LEU A 17 -2.99 -19.02 7.76
CA LEU A 17 -3.37 -19.92 6.67
C LEU A 17 -4.67 -20.69 6.92
N SER A 18 -5.03 -20.93 8.18
CA SER A 18 -6.12 -21.86 8.51
C SER A 18 -7.48 -21.17 8.69
N THR A 19 -7.49 -20.01 9.33
CA THR A 19 -8.72 -19.36 9.79
C THR A 19 -8.57 -17.86 9.67
N PRO A 20 -9.58 -17.12 9.19
CA PRO A 20 -9.53 -15.67 9.21
C PRO A 20 -9.45 -15.15 10.66
N THR A 21 -8.55 -14.21 10.91
CA THR A 21 -8.24 -13.71 12.27
C THR A 21 -8.20 -12.20 12.31
N ASN A 22 -8.49 -11.64 13.50
CA ASN A 22 -8.16 -10.26 13.82
C ASN A 22 -6.66 -10.17 14.16
N VAL A 23 -5.92 -9.30 13.46
CA VAL A 23 -4.48 -9.09 13.65
C VAL A 23 -4.17 -7.85 14.48
N GLY A 24 -5.17 -7.30 15.18
CA GLY A 24 -5.06 -6.13 16.06
C GLY A 24 -5.63 -4.84 15.46
N ASP A 25 -6.19 -4.90 14.25
CA ASP A 25 -6.79 -3.77 13.54
C ASP A 25 -8.33 -3.80 13.53
N HIS A 26 -8.93 -4.78 14.22
CA HIS A 26 -10.37 -5.02 14.26
C HIS A 26 -10.96 -5.40 12.89
N THR A 27 -10.14 -5.92 11.97
CA THR A 27 -10.60 -6.45 10.69
C THR A 27 -10.39 -7.96 10.59
N VAL A 28 -11.01 -8.58 9.59
CA VAL A 28 -10.86 -10.01 9.29
C VAL A 28 -9.77 -10.16 8.25
N THR A 29 -8.68 -10.86 8.60
CA THR A 29 -7.53 -11.07 7.70
C THR A 29 -7.25 -12.55 7.48
N LEU A 30 -6.87 -12.92 6.25
CA LEU A 30 -6.44 -14.28 5.86
C LEU A 30 -5.16 -14.20 5.01
N GLY A 31 -4.33 -15.26 5.05
CA GLY A 31 -3.11 -15.37 4.25
C GLY A 31 -2.00 -14.42 4.72
N PHE A 32 -1.42 -13.68 3.78
CA PHE A 32 -0.41 -12.65 4.01
C PHE A 32 -1.08 -11.26 3.95
N GLY A 33 -1.83 -10.91 5.01
CA GLY A 33 -2.42 -9.57 5.14
C GLY A 33 -3.63 -9.27 4.26
N TYR A 34 -4.25 -10.27 3.64
CA TYR A 34 -5.46 -10.05 2.84
C TYR A 34 -6.66 -9.80 3.77
N THR A 35 -7.06 -8.54 3.93
CA THR A 35 -8.23 -8.15 4.73
C THR A 35 -9.52 -8.35 3.94
N PHE A 36 -10.60 -8.73 4.60
CA PHE A 36 -11.92 -8.90 3.96
C PHE A 36 -12.74 -7.61 3.99
N ILE A 37 -12.34 -6.64 4.82
CA ILE A 37 -13.08 -5.42 5.11
C ILE A 37 -12.13 -4.24 4.99
N ARG A 38 -12.53 -3.19 4.27
CA ARG A 38 -11.73 -2.00 4.03
C ARG A 38 -12.48 -0.72 4.36
N ARG A 39 -11.73 0.33 4.67
CA ARG A 39 -12.27 1.67 4.83
C ARG A 39 -12.40 2.37 3.48
N ARG A 40 -13.58 2.92 3.20
CA ARG A 40 -13.89 3.73 2.02
C ARG A 40 -13.41 5.18 2.17
N ALA A 41 -13.46 5.92 1.07
CA ALA A 41 -13.19 7.35 1.05
C ALA A 41 -14.14 8.18 1.96
N ASP A 42 -15.37 7.71 2.20
CA ASP A 42 -16.32 8.33 3.13
C ASP A 42 -16.09 7.92 4.60
N SER A 43 -14.93 7.34 4.90
CA SER A 43 -14.54 6.85 6.22
C SER A 43 -15.36 5.68 6.77
N LYS A 44 -16.35 5.15 6.02
CA LYS A 44 -17.11 3.96 6.42
C LYS A 44 -16.37 2.69 6.04
N TRP A 45 -16.57 1.64 6.83
CA TRP A 45 -16.04 0.31 6.55
C TRP A 45 -17.00 -0.46 5.66
N MET A 46 -16.47 -1.27 4.76
CA MET A 46 -17.24 -2.13 3.85
C MET A 46 -16.52 -3.45 3.61
N VAL A 47 -17.27 -4.50 3.32
CA VAL A 47 -16.72 -5.73 2.73
C VAL A 47 -16.12 -5.39 1.37
N ILE A 48 -14.96 -5.97 1.05
CA ILE A 48 -14.33 -5.78 -0.28
C ILE A 48 -15.28 -6.27 -1.38
N ASP A 49 -15.58 -5.42 -2.36
CA ASP A 49 -16.57 -5.70 -3.42
C ASP A 49 -16.27 -6.99 -4.21
N ASN A 50 -14.99 -7.25 -4.46
CA ASN A 50 -14.50 -8.43 -5.19
C ASN A 50 -14.17 -9.62 -4.28
N LEU A 51 -14.43 -9.55 -2.96
CA LEU A 51 -14.03 -10.58 -1.99
C LEU A 51 -14.46 -11.99 -2.42
N LYS A 52 -15.72 -12.16 -2.83
CA LYS A 52 -16.24 -13.47 -3.26
C LYS A 52 -15.50 -14.03 -4.47
N SER A 53 -15.16 -13.17 -5.44
CA SER A 53 -14.38 -13.54 -6.62
C SER A 53 -12.95 -13.92 -6.22
N ASP A 54 -12.32 -13.16 -5.33
CA ASP A 54 -10.93 -13.40 -4.92
C ASP A 54 -10.78 -14.68 -4.10
N MET A 55 -11.74 -14.95 -3.22
CA MET A 55 -11.81 -16.22 -2.49
C MET A 55 -12.03 -17.40 -3.46
N ALA A 56 -12.92 -17.26 -4.45
CA ALA A 56 -13.14 -18.30 -5.45
C ALA A 56 -11.88 -18.61 -6.27
N ARG A 57 -11.04 -17.60 -6.55
CA ARG A 57 -9.74 -17.80 -7.24
C ARG A 57 -8.76 -18.66 -6.47
N VAL A 58 -8.92 -18.79 -5.16
CA VAL A 58 -8.12 -19.68 -4.30
C VAL A 58 -8.90 -20.90 -3.83
N GLY A 59 -10.06 -21.19 -4.43
CA GLY A 59 -10.85 -22.38 -4.13
C GLY A 59 -11.70 -22.28 -2.86
N ILE A 60 -11.92 -21.07 -2.34
CA ILE A 60 -12.81 -20.83 -1.19
C ILE A 60 -14.13 -20.25 -1.71
N ALA A 61 -15.24 -20.94 -1.42
CA ALA A 61 -16.57 -20.43 -1.71
C ALA A 61 -17.17 -19.81 -0.44
N LEU A 62 -17.34 -18.49 -0.43
CA LEU A 62 -18.04 -17.80 0.66
C LEU A 62 -19.55 -17.99 0.55
N THR A 63 -20.19 -18.33 1.67
CA THR A 63 -21.65 -18.42 1.78
C THR A 63 -22.28 -17.04 1.95
N ASN A 64 -23.59 -16.93 1.73
CA ASN A 64 -24.30 -15.67 1.99
C ASN A 64 -24.27 -15.31 3.48
N THR A 65 -24.43 -16.29 4.37
CA THR A 65 -24.30 -16.09 5.83
C THR A 65 -22.95 -15.50 6.21
N GLN A 66 -21.86 -15.98 5.60
CA GLN A 66 -20.52 -15.43 5.83
C GLN A 66 -20.41 -13.98 5.34
N LEU A 67 -21.01 -13.64 4.20
CA LEU A 67 -21.03 -12.27 3.68
C LEU A 67 -21.88 -11.32 4.54
N ASP A 68 -22.98 -11.81 5.10
CA ASP A 68 -23.84 -11.07 6.03
C ASP A 68 -23.07 -10.77 7.32
N GLN A 69 -22.39 -11.75 7.90
CA GLN A 69 -21.52 -11.57 9.08
C GLN A 69 -20.40 -10.55 8.82
N LEU A 70 -19.75 -10.60 7.65
CA LEU A 70 -18.75 -9.59 7.29
C LEU A 70 -19.35 -8.19 7.16
N SER A 71 -20.60 -8.09 6.72
CA SER A 71 -21.33 -6.83 6.65
C SER A 71 -21.67 -6.29 8.05
N GLU A 72 -22.00 -7.16 9.00
CA GLU A 72 -22.21 -6.80 10.41
C GLU A 72 -20.92 -6.27 11.06
N ILE A 73 -19.77 -6.93 10.81
CA ILE A 73 -18.45 -6.44 11.26
C ILE A 73 -18.17 -5.05 10.68
N ALA A 74 -18.39 -4.86 9.38
CA ALA A 74 -18.19 -3.57 8.72
C ALA A 74 -19.12 -2.46 9.27
N GLN A 75 -20.37 -2.79 9.61
CA GLN A 75 -21.29 -1.86 10.26
C GLN A 75 -20.84 -1.50 11.68
N ALA A 76 -20.43 -2.48 12.48
CA ALA A 76 -19.91 -2.26 13.83
C ALA A 76 -18.72 -1.30 13.82
N LEU A 77 -17.75 -1.51 12.91
CA LEU A 77 -16.61 -0.63 12.74
C LEU A 77 -17.01 0.77 12.25
N SER A 78 -17.99 0.86 11.34
CA SER A 78 -18.51 2.16 10.85
C SER A 78 -19.20 2.96 11.96
N ASN A 79 -19.78 2.28 12.94
CA ASN A 79 -20.39 2.88 14.13
C ASN A 79 -19.37 3.13 15.26
N GLY A 80 -18.09 2.82 15.05
CA GLY A 80 -17.02 2.99 16.04
C GLY A 80 -17.05 1.96 17.19
N SER A 81 -17.79 0.85 17.05
CA SER A 81 -17.88 -0.19 18.07
C SER A 81 -16.90 -1.32 17.80
N THR A 82 -15.66 -1.17 18.28
CA THR A 82 -14.61 -2.17 18.09
C THR A 82 -14.88 -3.45 18.87
N GLN A 83 -15.49 -3.38 20.05
CA GLN A 83 -15.84 -4.57 20.84
C GLN A 83 -16.89 -5.44 20.12
N LEU A 84 -17.89 -4.80 19.49
CA LEU A 84 -18.88 -5.52 18.70
C LEU A 84 -18.23 -6.13 17.46
N ALA A 85 -17.37 -5.39 16.77
CA ALA A 85 -16.62 -5.91 15.63
C ALA A 85 -15.80 -7.15 16.02
N ASP A 86 -15.06 -7.10 17.12
CA ASP A 86 -14.26 -8.23 17.61
C ASP A 86 -15.13 -9.47 17.95
N ALA A 87 -16.30 -9.25 18.56
CA ALA A 87 -17.25 -10.33 18.84
C ALA A 87 -17.81 -10.97 17.55
N GLU A 88 -18.15 -10.16 16.55
CA GLU A 88 -18.61 -10.68 15.25
C GLU A 88 -17.48 -11.37 14.47
N ILE A 89 -16.24 -10.89 14.56
CA ILE A 89 -15.06 -11.57 13.99
C ILE A 89 -14.89 -12.96 14.61
N ALA A 90 -15.04 -13.09 15.93
CA ALA A 90 -14.94 -14.38 16.60
C ALA A 90 -16.02 -15.36 16.13
N LYS A 91 -17.27 -14.90 15.93
CA LYS A 91 -18.36 -15.72 15.37
C LYS A 91 -18.08 -16.12 13.92
N PHE A 92 -17.59 -15.17 13.11
CA PHE A 92 -17.21 -15.44 11.71
C PHE A 92 -16.13 -16.52 11.64
N ALA A 93 -15.06 -16.38 12.43
CA ALA A 93 -13.97 -17.35 12.53
C ALA A 93 -14.47 -18.73 12.98
N ALA A 94 -15.40 -18.79 13.94
CA ALA A 94 -16.00 -20.05 14.40
C ALA A 94 -16.87 -20.75 13.33
N SER A 95 -17.46 -19.98 12.41
CA SER A 95 -18.23 -20.51 11.27
C SER A 95 -17.37 -20.90 10.06
N TRP A 96 -16.05 -20.65 10.13
CA TRP A 96 -15.13 -20.91 9.02
C TRP A 96 -14.84 -22.39 8.86
N THR A 97 -15.26 -22.95 7.73
CA THR A 97 -15.11 -24.39 7.42
C THR A 97 -14.22 -24.67 6.22
N ALA A 98 -13.66 -23.63 5.59
CA ALA A 98 -12.79 -23.81 4.44
C ALA A 98 -11.46 -24.47 4.87
N PRO A 99 -10.86 -25.31 4.01
CA PRO A 99 -9.56 -25.91 4.31
C PRO A 99 -8.48 -24.82 4.44
N PRO A 100 -7.39 -25.08 5.20
CA PRO A 100 -6.26 -24.17 5.25
C PRO A 100 -5.70 -23.87 3.86
N LEU A 101 -5.30 -22.63 3.64
CA LEU A 101 -4.61 -22.21 2.43
C LEU A 101 -3.26 -22.92 2.32
N SER A 102 -2.98 -23.49 1.15
CA SER A 102 -1.61 -23.75 0.73
C SER A 102 -0.84 -22.43 0.57
N GLU A 103 0.49 -22.51 0.60
CA GLU A 103 1.33 -21.33 0.39
C GLU A 103 1.08 -20.68 -0.98
N ALA A 104 0.83 -21.49 -2.02
CA ALA A 104 0.51 -20.98 -3.35
C ALA A 104 -0.82 -20.23 -3.40
N GLN A 105 -1.83 -20.68 -2.64
CA GLN A 105 -3.11 -19.97 -2.53
C GLN A 105 -2.95 -18.67 -1.74
N ALA A 106 -2.22 -18.69 -0.62
CA ALA A 106 -1.93 -17.48 0.15
C ALA A 106 -1.15 -16.46 -0.68
N GLU A 107 -0.19 -16.91 -1.49
CA GLU A 107 0.55 -16.05 -2.40
C GLU A 107 -0.36 -15.44 -3.47
N LYS A 108 -1.30 -16.22 -4.02
CA LYS A 108 -2.26 -15.72 -5.00
C LYS A 108 -3.16 -14.62 -4.42
N LEU A 109 -3.58 -14.72 -3.16
CA LEU A 109 -4.30 -13.63 -2.47
C LEU A 109 -3.41 -12.40 -2.29
N TYR A 110 -2.16 -12.60 -1.88
CA TYR A 110 -1.19 -11.51 -1.74
C TYR A 110 -0.95 -10.78 -3.07
N GLU A 111 -0.82 -11.49 -4.19
CA GLU A 111 -0.65 -10.89 -5.51
C GLU A 111 -1.89 -10.07 -5.94
N ILE A 112 -3.09 -10.55 -5.60
CA ILE A 112 -4.35 -9.80 -5.84
C ILE A 112 -4.35 -8.49 -5.04
N GLU A 113 -4.04 -8.55 -3.75
CA GLU A 113 -3.99 -7.34 -2.90
C GLU A 113 -2.89 -6.38 -3.34
N LEU A 114 -1.72 -6.91 -3.70
CA LEU A 114 -0.60 -6.13 -4.22
C LEU A 114 -1.00 -5.35 -5.48
N GLN A 115 -1.71 -6.00 -6.42
CA GLN A 115 -2.21 -5.35 -7.63
C GLN A 115 -3.22 -4.26 -7.29
N ALA A 116 -4.15 -4.52 -6.36
CA ALA A 116 -5.13 -3.53 -5.93
C ALA A 116 -4.45 -2.28 -5.32
N LYS A 117 -3.41 -2.45 -4.49
CA LYS A 117 -2.61 -1.34 -3.96
C LYS A 117 -1.84 -0.60 -5.05
N GLN A 118 -1.28 -1.31 -6.02
CA GLN A 118 -0.62 -0.70 -7.18
C GLN A 118 -1.58 0.19 -7.98
N ASP A 119 -2.79 -0.31 -8.25
CA ASP A 119 -3.83 0.44 -8.96
C ASP A 119 -4.28 1.66 -8.16
N ALA A 120 -4.42 1.54 -6.85
CA ALA A 120 -4.74 2.67 -5.98
C ALA A 120 -3.65 3.76 -6.00
N ILE A 121 -2.37 3.39 -5.94
CA ILE A 121 -1.23 4.32 -6.06
C ILE A 121 -1.27 5.02 -7.42
N LYS A 122 -1.43 4.26 -8.51
CA LYS A 122 -1.52 4.77 -9.88
C LYS A 122 -2.67 5.77 -10.03
N ASN A 123 -3.85 5.45 -9.49
CA ASN A 123 -5.03 6.31 -9.53
C ASN A 123 -4.82 7.60 -8.73
N ARG A 124 -4.13 7.52 -7.58
CA ARG A 124 -3.78 8.71 -6.78
C ARG A 124 -2.83 9.64 -7.53
N PHE A 125 -1.77 9.11 -8.11
CA PHE A 125 -0.85 9.90 -8.94
C PHE A 125 -1.58 10.57 -10.08
N SER A 126 -2.44 9.81 -10.78
CA SER A 126 -3.25 10.32 -11.89
C SER A 126 -4.21 11.42 -11.48
N ARG A 127 -4.79 11.35 -10.26
CA ARG A 127 -5.67 12.39 -9.72
C ARG A 127 -4.92 13.68 -9.38
N ILE A 128 -3.67 13.59 -8.94
CA ILE A 128 -2.88 14.72 -8.45
C ILE A 128 -2.12 15.42 -9.58
N LEU A 129 -1.53 14.65 -10.49
CA LEU A 129 -0.67 15.15 -11.57
C LEU A 129 -1.39 15.19 -12.92
N GLY A 130 -2.60 14.63 -13.02
CA GLY A 130 -3.25 14.31 -14.27
C GLY A 130 -2.84 12.92 -14.77
N LYS A 131 -3.71 12.30 -15.60
CA LYS A 131 -3.56 10.90 -16.03
C LYS A 131 -2.19 10.61 -16.64
N ARG A 132 -1.77 11.38 -17.65
CA ARG A 132 -0.51 11.14 -18.37
C ARG A 132 0.70 11.12 -17.43
N ASP A 133 0.85 12.17 -16.64
CA ASP A 133 2.04 12.36 -15.80
C ASP A 133 2.00 11.42 -14.58
N GLY A 134 0.80 11.13 -14.05
CA GLY A 134 0.62 10.14 -12.99
C GLY A 134 0.95 8.71 -13.43
N GLU A 135 0.54 8.31 -14.64
CA GLU A 135 0.91 7.02 -15.22
C GLU A 135 2.42 6.92 -15.51
N ALA A 136 3.03 8.01 -15.99
CA ALA A 136 4.47 8.08 -16.20
C ALA A 136 5.23 7.92 -14.87
N LEU A 137 4.84 8.66 -13.83
CA LEU A 137 5.44 8.52 -12.49
C LEU A 137 5.31 7.09 -11.97
N PHE A 138 4.12 6.51 -12.06
CA PHE A 138 3.89 5.13 -11.64
C PHE A 138 4.86 4.18 -12.35
N ALA A 139 4.94 4.25 -13.68
CA ALA A 139 5.81 3.40 -14.49
C ALA A 139 7.30 3.55 -14.12
N THR A 140 7.78 4.77 -13.86
CA THR A 140 9.15 5.03 -13.41
C THR A 140 9.45 4.37 -12.06
N LEU A 141 8.47 4.31 -11.16
CA LEU A 141 8.65 3.76 -9.81
C LEU A 141 8.40 2.25 -9.74
N THR A 142 7.61 1.65 -10.64
CA THR A 142 7.13 0.25 -10.55
C THR A 142 8.19 -0.80 -10.22
N HIS A 143 9.46 -0.55 -10.56
CA HIS A 143 10.57 -1.48 -10.30
C HIS A 143 11.63 -0.97 -9.32
N THR A 144 11.30 0.04 -8.52
CA THR A 144 12.23 0.68 -7.59
C THR A 144 11.90 0.37 -6.14
N ARG A 145 12.86 0.68 -5.25
CA ARG A 145 12.64 0.62 -3.79
C ARG A 145 11.63 1.67 -3.34
N GLU A 146 11.51 2.78 -4.08
CA GLU A 146 10.49 3.78 -3.77
C GLU A 146 9.07 3.22 -3.92
N MET A 147 8.78 2.42 -4.95
CA MET A 147 7.49 1.74 -5.05
C MET A 147 7.27 0.73 -3.91
N ALA A 148 8.31 0.00 -3.47
CA ALA A 148 8.16 -0.88 -2.31
C ALA A 148 7.78 -0.10 -1.02
N GLY A 149 8.37 1.09 -0.83
CA GLY A 149 8.00 1.99 0.27
C GLY A 149 6.56 2.51 0.14
N LEU A 150 6.14 2.90 -1.07
CA LEU A 150 4.77 3.35 -1.34
C LEU A 150 3.74 2.25 -1.12
N LEU A 151 4.05 1.02 -1.52
CA LEU A 151 3.19 -0.13 -1.27
C LEU A 151 3.03 -0.37 0.23
N SER A 152 4.12 -0.34 1.00
CA SER A 152 4.03 -0.46 2.46
C SER A 152 3.22 0.68 3.11
N LEU A 153 3.27 1.91 2.57
CA LEU A 153 2.36 2.98 3.00
C LEU A 153 0.91 2.66 2.62
N ALA A 154 0.65 2.19 1.40
CA ALA A 154 -0.68 1.87 0.91
C ALA A 154 -1.34 0.70 1.66
N TYR A 155 -0.54 -0.29 2.12
CA TYR A 155 -1.00 -1.37 3.01
C TYR A 155 -1.53 -0.81 4.34
N ASN A 156 -0.89 0.22 4.88
CA ASN A 156 -1.40 0.89 6.08
C ASN A 156 -2.60 1.78 5.79
N ALA A 157 -2.43 2.76 4.91
CA ALA A 157 -3.50 3.61 4.44
C ALA A 157 -3.06 4.35 3.17
N GLU A 158 -3.82 4.20 2.08
CA GLU A 158 -3.53 4.89 0.82
C GLU A 158 -3.56 6.43 0.97
N SER A 159 -4.31 6.95 1.95
CA SER A 159 -4.38 8.40 2.25
C SER A 159 -3.03 9.00 2.63
N LEU A 160 -2.08 8.19 3.09
CA LEU A 160 -0.70 8.59 3.40
C LEU A 160 0.07 9.00 2.13
N ILE A 161 -0.43 8.61 0.95
CA ILE A 161 0.09 9.06 -0.35
C ILE A 161 -0.68 10.30 -0.76
N GLY A 162 -0.28 11.43 -0.18
CA GLY A 162 -0.88 12.75 -0.38
C GLY A 162 -0.33 13.52 -1.58
N PRO A 163 -0.92 14.71 -1.87
CA PRO A 163 -0.45 15.60 -2.93
C PRO A 163 1.00 16.05 -2.78
N GLY A 164 1.45 16.36 -1.55
CA GLY A 164 2.83 16.76 -1.26
C GLY A 164 3.83 15.67 -1.64
N LEU A 165 3.66 14.46 -1.07
CA LEU A 165 4.49 13.30 -1.40
C LEU A 165 4.50 13.00 -2.92
N THR A 166 3.34 13.04 -3.57
CA THR A 166 3.23 12.76 -5.00
C THR A 166 4.01 13.78 -5.84
N ARG A 167 3.92 15.07 -5.52
CA ARG A 167 4.66 16.13 -6.23
C ARG A 167 6.16 16.05 -5.96
N ALA A 168 6.56 15.75 -4.74
CA ALA A 168 7.97 15.55 -4.38
C ALA A 168 8.59 14.40 -5.18
N LEU A 169 7.88 13.26 -5.28
CA LEU A 169 8.30 12.12 -6.11
C LEU A 169 8.40 12.49 -7.59
N TRP A 170 7.42 13.25 -8.11
CA TRP A 170 7.44 13.73 -9.50
C TRP A 170 8.63 14.65 -9.80
N GLN A 171 8.97 15.53 -8.87
CA GLN A 171 10.10 16.46 -8.98
C GLN A 171 11.45 15.78 -8.72
N GLY A 172 11.46 14.51 -8.28
CA GLY A 172 12.68 13.83 -7.84
C GLY A 172 13.24 14.37 -6.53
N ASP A 173 12.47 15.16 -5.78
CA ASP A 173 12.87 15.72 -4.49
C ASP A 173 12.68 14.66 -3.38
N ARG A 174 13.73 13.87 -3.19
CA ARG A 174 13.76 12.80 -2.17
C ARG A 174 13.76 13.34 -0.75
N ALA A 175 14.29 14.55 -0.51
CA ALA A 175 14.31 15.14 0.81
C ALA A 175 12.90 15.57 1.22
N GLU A 176 12.18 16.21 0.31
CA GLU A 176 10.77 16.56 0.51
C GLU A 176 9.90 15.29 0.62
N ALA A 177 10.11 14.27 -0.22
CA ALA A 177 9.37 13.01 -0.11
C ALA A 177 9.57 12.35 1.27
N TRP A 178 10.78 12.40 1.82
CA TRP A 178 11.06 11.90 3.16
C TRP A 178 10.39 12.75 4.25
N PHE A 179 10.42 14.07 4.13
CA PHE A 179 9.73 14.99 5.03
C PHE A 179 8.22 14.71 5.04
N GLN A 180 7.62 14.57 3.86
CA GLN A 180 6.21 14.25 3.69
C GLN A 180 5.80 12.96 4.42
N ILE A 181 6.61 11.91 4.33
CA ILE A 181 6.34 10.61 4.98
C ILE A 181 6.55 10.67 6.50
N ARG A 182 7.37 11.58 7.01
CA ARG A 182 7.74 11.61 8.43
C ARG A 182 6.90 12.59 9.23
N TYR A 183 6.58 13.73 8.64
CA TYR A 183 6.14 14.90 9.39
C TYR A 183 4.87 15.54 8.86
N ASP A 184 4.51 15.35 7.58
CA ASP A 184 3.36 16.06 6.98
C ASP A 184 2.20 15.09 6.65
N SER A 185 2.38 14.24 5.63
CA SER A 185 1.35 13.28 5.20
C SER A 185 1.02 12.18 6.24
N ASN A 186 1.90 11.95 7.24
CA ASN A 186 1.80 10.88 8.25
C ASN A 186 1.84 11.35 9.72
N ALA A 187 1.67 12.66 9.97
CA ALA A 187 1.99 13.28 11.25
C ALA A 187 1.23 12.69 12.46
N SER A 188 0.01 12.19 12.28
CA SER A 188 -0.91 11.86 13.38
C SER A 188 -1.30 10.39 13.55
N THR A 189 -0.85 9.45 12.70
CA THR A 189 -1.51 8.11 12.62
C THR A 189 -0.62 6.87 12.76
N GLN A 190 0.70 6.95 13.04
CA GLN A 190 1.54 5.74 13.15
C GLN A 190 2.59 5.70 14.27
N PRO A 191 2.93 4.50 14.80
CA PRO A 191 4.03 4.28 15.76
C PRO A 191 5.41 4.67 15.19
N MET A 192 6.31 5.15 16.06
CA MET A 192 7.62 5.73 15.70
C MET A 192 8.58 4.74 14.99
N ASP A 193 8.44 3.43 15.20
CA ASP A 193 9.34 2.41 14.66
C ASP A 193 9.07 2.09 13.18
N LEU A 194 7.80 2.01 12.77
CA LEU A 194 7.38 1.91 11.37
C LEU A 194 7.86 3.14 10.57
N ARG A 195 7.76 4.33 11.18
CA ARG A 195 8.27 5.58 10.60
C ARG A 195 9.78 5.52 10.33
N ARG A 196 10.58 4.79 11.12
CA ARG A 196 12.05 4.70 10.93
C ARG A 196 12.44 3.74 9.80
N GLY A 197 11.81 2.56 9.69
CA GLY A 197 12.13 1.57 8.67
C GLY A 197 11.74 1.97 7.23
N LEU A 198 10.55 2.57 7.08
CA LEU A 198 10.04 3.06 5.78
C LEU A 198 10.91 4.19 5.22
N ALA A 199 11.22 5.17 6.08
CA ALA A 199 12.03 6.32 5.73
C ALA A 199 13.48 5.93 5.41
N ALA A 200 14.00 4.88 6.05
CA ALA A 200 15.28 4.28 5.71
C ALA A 200 15.25 3.48 4.39
N THR A 201 14.12 2.94 3.93
CA THR A 201 14.05 2.21 2.64
C THR A 201 14.06 3.16 1.44
N LEU A 202 13.37 4.30 1.58
CA LEU A 202 13.43 5.41 0.63
C LEU A 202 14.76 6.16 0.74
N GLY A 203 15.25 6.31 1.97
CA GLY A 203 16.54 6.89 2.29
C GLY A 203 17.75 5.97 2.04
N SER A 204 17.65 4.66 1.84
CA SER A 204 18.84 3.80 1.64
C SER A 204 19.22 3.62 0.16
N GLY A 205 18.51 4.30 -0.75
CA GLY A 205 19.14 4.81 -1.95
C GLY A 205 20.23 5.87 -1.68
N VAL A 206 20.23 6.49 -0.48
CA VAL A 206 21.16 7.57 -0.08
C VAL A 206 22.52 7.04 0.37
N ILE A 207 22.63 5.83 0.94
CA ILE A 207 23.92 5.37 1.52
C ILE A 207 24.93 4.82 0.50
N ARG A 208 24.54 4.50 -0.76
CA ARG A 208 25.54 4.10 -1.80
C ARG A 208 25.91 5.17 -2.81
N TYR A 209 25.25 6.33 -2.80
CA TYR A 209 25.64 7.45 -3.67
C TYR A 209 26.53 8.47 -2.96
N GLN A 210 26.49 8.55 -1.62
CA GLN A 210 27.44 9.36 -0.86
C GLN A 210 28.86 8.77 -0.89
N ASP A 211 29.03 7.44 -0.88
CA ASP A 211 30.37 6.82 -1.00
C ASP A 211 30.99 6.99 -2.40
N ARG A 212 30.18 7.08 -3.46
CA ARG A 212 30.70 7.29 -4.83
C ARG A 212 30.89 8.77 -5.18
N MET A 213 30.21 9.69 -4.49
CA MET A 213 30.45 11.13 -4.60
C MET A 213 31.65 11.59 -3.77
N LEU A 214 32.03 10.85 -2.72
CA LEU A 214 33.22 11.11 -1.90
C LEU A 214 34.50 10.44 -2.45
N SER A 215 34.40 9.51 -3.41
CA SER A 215 35.56 8.88 -4.06
C SER A 215 35.98 9.53 -5.39
N GLY A 216 35.47 10.72 -5.72
CA GLY A 216 36.04 11.60 -6.75
C GLY A 216 36.27 10.97 -8.14
N GLN A 217 35.20 10.70 -8.89
CA GLN A 217 35.31 10.68 -10.35
C GLN A 217 34.12 11.41 -11.00
N ARG A 218 34.42 12.51 -11.70
CA ARG A 218 33.48 13.29 -12.49
C ARG A 218 32.99 12.44 -13.66
N GLY A 219 31.69 12.19 -13.72
CA GLY A 219 30.99 11.61 -14.86
C GLY A 219 29.70 12.40 -15.11
N SER A 220 29.65 13.04 -16.27
CA SER A 220 28.61 13.93 -16.80
C SER A 220 27.16 13.47 -16.65
N ALA A 221 26.28 14.40 -16.26
CA ALA A 221 24.85 14.32 -16.54
C ALA A 221 24.54 14.80 -17.99
N PRO A 222 23.67 14.11 -18.73
CA PRO A 222 22.91 14.72 -19.83
C PRO A 222 21.43 14.86 -19.41
N CYS A 223 20.63 15.83 -19.83
CA CYS A 223 20.80 16.98 -20.70
C CYS A 223 19.59 17.89 -20.42
N SER A 224 19.83 19.15 -20.11
CA SER A 224 18.87 20.24 -20.35
C SER A 224 19.23 20.88 -21.68
N ALA A 225 18.28 20.97 -22.60
CA ALA A 225 18.31 21.81 -23.80
C ALA A 225 16.91 21.75 -24.45
N LEU A 226 16.28 22.79 -24.99
CA LEU A 226 16.55 24.22 -25.15
C LEU A 226 15.22 24.77 -25.71
N VAL A 227 14.64 25.84 -25.17
CA VAL A 227 13.67 26.67 -25.90
C VAL A 227 14.18 28.11 -25.84
N GLN A 228 14.86 28.54 -26.91
CA GLN A 228 15.21 29.94 -27.12
C GLN A 228 14.18 30.55 -28.08
N HIS A 229 13.40 31.49 -27.56
CA HIS A 229 12.62 32.42 -28.36
C HIS A 229 13.56 33.41 -29.06
N LYS A 230 13.43 33.51 -30.38
CA LYS A 230 14.04 34.56 -31.20
C LYS A 230 12.96 35.61 -31.47
N VAL A 231 13.09 36.79 -30.88
CA VAL A 231 12.34 37.99 -31.27
C VAL A 231 13.30 38.88 -32.02
N ALA A 232 13.01 39.16 -33.28
CA ALA A 232 13.72 40.13 -34.10
C ALA A 232 12.82 41.38 -34.23
N GLY A 233 13.41 42.57 -34.10
CA GLY A 233 12.73 43.82 -34.38
C GLY A 233 13.60 45.05 -34.11
N ALA A 234 13.82 45.81 -35.19
CA ALA A 234 14.48 47.12 -35.34
C ALA A 234 16.01 47.14 -35.38
#